data_AF-A0A162AKV8-F1
#
_entry.id   AF-A0A162AKV8-F1
#
_cell.length_a   1.000
_cell.length_b   1.000
_cell.length_c   1.000
_cell.angle_alpha   90.00
_cell.angle_beta   90.00
_cell.angle_gamma   90.00
#
_symmetry.space_group_name_H-M   'P 1'
#
loop_
_entity.id
_entity.type
_entity.pdbx_description
1 polymer ?
#
loop_
_entity_poly.entity_id
_entity_poly.type
_entity_poly.pdbx_seq_one_letter_code
_entity_poly.pdbx_strand_id
1 'polypeptide(L)'
;MSVLGQLMSMIVIVVHAEIKDLGVSLSSSFTCTALWARKIRNFAIRIQLANGGVGWGEAPTVPLMAVEEPLAMAKIAETCDFLKRSANMSLGSLLEQIGRIMPGHAYASVRAGMEMALIDAVAYSIGMPLWKVFGGASNTIITNITIPMAGPFRSAQLASDYRGQGYDTLKVKVGENLIAAIHVLQAIRRAHPDCSFIIDANGRYTSAGAIQLLQELHEMKLTPILFEQPVHRDDWEGLGRVTQFAKEKYGILVAADESCCDIADARKIVERKLANVINIKLAKLGVLGALEVIELARSSGLHLMMSAMVESRLSICFAGHLAAGLACFKFIDLDAPLHLTENPVVGGYEELFSSYFSGAPMIHIPLSSELHVMYLNNKGYPVRSHFLENILEMTGYRLTTDNRIMAKTRCGKCRNKLLERGKAKLPLLSRAPIDRMISEFFERSVKAF
;
A
#
# COMPACT_ATOMS: atom_id res chain seq x y z
N MET A 1 26.44 10.46 -0.54
CA MET A 1 25.68 9.27 -0.07
C MET A 1 24.21 9.63 -0.07
N SER A 2 23.33 8.70 -0.46
CA SER A 2 21.89 8.88 -0.29
C SER A 2 21.55 8.99 1.21
N VAL A 3 20.38 9.56 1.53
CA VAL A 3 19.87 9.64 2.92
C VAL A 3 19.81 8.23 3.54
N LEU A 4 19.31 7.26 2.79
CA LEU A 4 19.32 5.85 3.21
C LEU A 4 20.74 5.34 3.49
N GLY A 5 21.73 5.69 2.68
CA GLY A 5 23.13 5.30 2.92
C GLY A 5 23.70 5.88 4.21
N GLN A 6 23.35 7.12 4.55
CA GLN A 6 23.70 7.72 5.85
C GLN A 6 23.01 6.98 7.00
N LEU A 7 21.71 6.68 6.85
CA LEU A 7 20.94 5.90 7.81
C LEU A 7 21.59 4.54 8.09
N MET A 8 22.04 3.84 7.05
CA MET A 8 22.70 2.53 7.16
C MET A 8 24.01 2.57 7.97
N SER A 9 24.70 3.72 7.99
CA SER A 9 25.95 3.89 8.76
C SER A 9 25.73 4.24 10.23
N MET A 10 24.51 4.59 10.64
CA MET A 10 24.21 4.99 12.02
C MET A 10 24.38 3.82 12.98
N ILE A 11 25.01 4.08 14.12
CA ILE A 11 25.11 3.11 15.21
C ILE A 11 23.75 2.96 15.88
N VAL A 12 23.33 1.71 16.04
CA VAL A 12 22.04 1.33 16.61
C VAL A 12 22.29 0.55 17.90
N ILE A 13 21.62 0.96 18.97
CA ILE A 13 21.61 0.25 20.26
C ILE A 13 20.16 -0.05 20.59
N VAL A 14 19.77 -1.32 20.50
CA VAL A 14 18.40 -1.77 20.77
C VAL A 14 18.24 -2.05 22.26
N VAL A 15 17.29 -1.35 22.90
CA VAL A 15 16.97 -1.53 24.34
C VAL A 15 15.72 -2.37 24.55
N HIS A 16 14.83 -2.43 23.58
CA HIS A 16 13.64 -3.27 23.61
C HIS A 16 13.32 -3.81 22.22
N ALA A 17 12.92 -5.08 22.15
CA ALA A 17 12.42 -5.71 20.95
C ALA A 17 11.36 -6.75 21.35
N GLU A 18 10.17 -6.64 20.77
CA GLU A 18 9.03 -7.51 21.07
C GLU A 18 8.19 -7.80 19.82
N ILE A 19 7.52 -8.95 19.87
CA ILE A 19 6.50 -9.38 18.92
C ILE A 19 5.12 -9.25 19.57
N LYS A 20 4.13 -8.84 18.78
CA LYS A 20 2.73 -8.71 19.17
C LYS A 20 1.83 -9.35 18.11
N ASP A 21 0.77 -10.02 18.54
CA ASP A 21 -0.27 -10.53 17.64
C ASP A 21 -1.03 -9.33 17.04
N LEU A 22 -1.12 -9.29 15.71
CA LEU A 22 -1.85 -8.32 14.91
C LEU A 22 -2.91 -9.04 14.06
N GLY A 23 -3.50 -10.13 14.58
CA GLY A 23 -4.50 -10.90 13.85
C GLY A 23 -5.77 -10.09 13.56
N VAL A 24 -6.21 -10.09 12.30
CA VAL A 24 -7.39 -9.35 11.81
C VAL A 24 -8.36 -10.26 11.08
N SER A 25 -9.66 -10.02 11.23
CA SER A 25 -10.71 -10.68 10.46
C SER A 25 -10.95 -10.01 9.10
N LEU A 26 -11.31 -10.79 8.07
CA LEU A 26 -11.58 -10.28 6.71
C LEU A 26 -13.07 -9.91 6.53
N SER A 27 -13.36 -8.76 5.90
CA SER A 27 -14.72 -8.15 5.82
C SER A 27 -15.73 -8.98 5.02
N SER A 28 -15.22 -9.83 4.15
CA SER A 28 -15.92 -10.91 3.47
C SER A 28 -14.88 -11.96 3.13
N SER A 29 -15.25 -13.11 2.55
CA SER A 29 -14.28 -14.07 2.03
C SER A 29 -13.39 -13.38 0.99
N PHE A 30 -12.24 -12.84 1.41
CA PHE A 30 -11.22 -12.35 0.48
C PHE A 30 -10.70 -13.58 -0.23
N THR A 31 -11.34 -13.90 -1.35
CA THR A 31 -10.99 -15.04 -2.18
C THR A 31 -9.82 -14.58 -3.04
N CYS A 32 -8.64 -14.54 -2.45
CA CYS A 32 -7.44 -14.75 -3.22
C CYS A 32 -7.36 -16.24 -3.47
N THR A 33 -7.06 -16.61 -4.70
CA THR A 33 -7.11 -17.97 -5.21
C THR A 33 -6.28 -19.00 -4.43
N ALA A 34 -5.34 -18.55 -3.60
CA ALA A 34 -4.50 -19.41 -2.76
C ALA A 34 -4.99 -19.53 -1.30
N LEU A 35 -6.02 -18.77 -0.91
CA LEU A 35 -6.42 -18.67 0.48
C LEU A 35 -7.91 -18.40 0.67
N TRP A 36 -8.56 -19.34 1.35
CA TRP A 36 -9.84 -19.11 2.01
C TRP A 36 -9.56 -18.86 3.49
N ALA A 37 -9.18 -17.63 3.84
CA ALA A 37 -8.99 -17.24 5.24
C ALA A 37 -10.19 -16.43 5.72
N ARG A 38 -10.71 -16.78 6.90
CA ARG A 38 -11.65 -15.92 7.66
C ARG A 38 -10.93 -14.99 8.64
N LYS A 39 -9.71 -15.36 9.00
CA LYS A 39 -8.83 -14.63 9.90
C LYS A 39 -7.42 -14.78 9.41
N ILE A 40 -6.68 -13.67 9.44
CA ILE A 40 -5.26 -13.65 9.13
C ILE A 40 -4.55 -13.37 10.44
N ARG A 41 -3.48 -14.13 10.70
CA ARG A 41 -2.57 -13.82 11.80
C ARG A 41 -1.36 -13.11 11.22
N ASN A 42 -1.26 -11.82 11.51
CA ASN A 42 -0.06 -11.05 11.21
C ASN A 42 0.62 -10.77 12.54
N PHE A 43 1.93 -10.55 12.51
CA PHE A 43 2.68 -10.16 13.69
C PHE A 43 3.18 -8.73 13.56
N ALA A 44 2.90 -7.90 14.56
CA ALA A 44 3.53 -6.61 14.72
C ALA A 44 4.85 -6.78 15.48
N ILE A 45 5.91 -6.15 15.00
CA ILE A 45 7.23 -6.13 15.63
C ILE A 45 7.48 -4.70 16.08
N ARG A 46 7.84 -4.53 17.35
CA ARG A 46 8.21 -3.22 17.92
C ARG A 46 9.67 -3.26 18.35
N ILE A 47 10.44 -2.26 17.92
CA ILE A 47 11.83 -2.07 18.33
C ILE A 47 11.99 -0.68 18.94
N GLN A 48 12.71 -0.60 20.06
CA GLN A 48 13.07 0.64 20.72
C GLN A 48 14.59 0.76 20.84
N LEU A 49 15.10 1.93 20.50
CA LEU A 49 16.50 2.29 20.53
C LEU A 49 16.85 3.09 21.79
N ALA A 50 18.12 3.05 22.20
CA ALA A 50 18.62 3.79 23.37
C ALA A 50 18.48 5.31 23.23
N ASN A 51 18.47 5.84 21.99
CA ASN A 51 18.29 7.25 21.70
C ASN A 51 16.81 7.68 21.66
N GLY A 52 15.88 6.81 22.09
CA GLY A 52 14.45 7.07 22.10
C GLY A 52 13.72 6.72 20.81
N GLY A 53 14.44 6.27 19.77
CA GLY A 53 13.86 5.74 18.54
C GLY A 53 12.86 4.61 18.80
N VAL A 54 11.65 4.68 18.24
CA VAL A 54 10.68 3.58 18.28
C VAL A 54 10.22 3.30 16.87
N GLY A 55 10.26 2.03 16.47
CA GLY A 55 9.83 1.63 15.14
C GLY A 55 8.99 0.38 15.12
N TRP A 56 8.18 0.29 14.08
CA TRP A 56 7.20 -0.78 13.89
C TRP A 56 7.35 -1.43 12.53
N GLY A 57 7.07 -2.74 12.50
CA GLY A 57 7.00 -3.52 11.28
C GLY A 57 5.97 -4.62 11.38
N GLU A 58 5.54 -5.12 10.24
CA GLU A 58 4.53 -6.17 10.16
C GLU A 58 5.08 -7.38 9.40
N ALA A 59 4.80 -8.57 9.91
CA ALA A 59 5.11 -9.84 9.29
C ALA A 59 3.82 -10.62 9.03
N PRO A 60 3.29 -10.60 7.79
CA PRO A 60 2.10 -11.37 7.44
C PRO A 60 2.41 -12.88 7.32
N THR A 61 1.63 -13.75 7.97
CA THR A 61 1.84 -15.22 7.88
C THR A 61 0.93 -15.89 6.85
N VAL A 62 0.84 -15.29 5.67
CA VAL A 62 -0.02 -15.83 4.60
C VAL A 62 0.51 -17.20 4.14
N PRO A 63 -0.30 -18.28 4.23
CA PRO A 63 0.05 -19.61 3.74
C PRO A 63 0.61 -19.61 2.31
N LEU A 64 1.48 -20.59 2.00
CA LEU A 64 2.14 -20.85 0.72
C LEU A 64 3.34 -19.95 0.36
N MET A 65 3.49 -18.80 1.02
CA MET A 65 4.59 -17.84 0.74
C MET A 65 5.45 -17.54 1.98
N ALA A 66 4.95 -17.84 3.18
CA ALA A 66 5.66 -17.67 4.44
C ALA A 66 5.84 -19.01 5.16
N VAL A 67 6.86 -19.09 6.01
CA VAL A 67 6.98 -20.15 7.01
C VAL A 67 5.76 -20.21 7.92
N GLU A 68 5.48 -21.40 8.46
CA GLU A 68 4.37 -21.60 9.40
C GLU A 68 4.51 -20.74 10.66
N GLU A 69 3.37 -20.39 11.24
CA GLU A 69 3.24 -19.46 12.38
C GLU A 69 4.21 -19.76 13.55
N PRO A 70 4.36 -21.03 14.04
CA PRO A 70 5.27 -21.30 15.16
C PRO A 70 6.74 -21.04 14.81
N LEU A 71 7.14 -21.36 13.58
CA LEU A 71 8.50 -21.14 13.10
C LEU A 71 8.77 -19.65 12.86
N ALA A 72 7.78 -18.92 12.34
CA ALA A 72 7.83 -17.46 12.22
C ALA A 72 8.07 -16.79 13.58
N MET A 73 7.28 -17.16 14.59
CA MET A 73 7.41 -16.62 15.95
C MET A 73 8.77 -16.94 16.57
N ALA A 74 9.22 -18.20 16.46
CA ALA A 74 10.52 -18.61 17.00
C ALA A 74 11.67 -17.80 16.39
N LYS A 75 11.62 -17.57 15.08
CA LYS A 75 12.64 -16.83 14.34
C LYS A 75 12.62 -15.34 14.66
N ILE A 76 11.44 -14.74 14.85
CA ILE A 76 11.31 -13.36 15.33
C ILE A 76 11.87 -13.23 16.75
N ALA A 77 11.56 -14.17 17.65
CA ALA A 77 12.07 -14.17 19.02
C ALA A 77 13.60 -14.29 19.07
N GLU A 78 14.17 -15.25 18.32
CA GLU A 78 15.62 -15.41 18.15
C GLU A 78 16.28 -14.09 17.71
N THR A 79 15.66 -13.41 16.74
CA THR A 79 16.19 -12.15 16.22
C THR A 79 16.04 -11.00 17.22
N CYS A 80 14.94 -10.93 17.98
CA CYS A 80 14.78 -9.97 19.07
C CYS A 80 15.87 -10.14 20.14
N ASP A 81 16.20 -11.37 20.50
CA ASP A 81 17.25 -11.67 21.49
C ASP A 81 18.65 -11.41 20.94
N PHE A 82 18.87 -11.61 19.64
CA PHE A 82 20.09 -11.16 18.97
C PHE A 82 20.23 -9.64 19.05
N LEU A 83 19.19 -8.88 18.66
CA LEU A 83 19.22 -7.41 18.64
C LEU A 83 19.50 -6.81 20.02
N LYS A 84 18.92 -7.35 21.10
CA LYS A 84 19.18 -6.89 22.48
C LYS A 84 20.62 -7.12 22.94
N ARG A 85 21.30 -8.13 22.38
CA ARG A 85 22.70 -8.46 22.72
C ARG A 85 23.70 -7.74 21.81
N SER A 86 23.27 -7.34 20.61
CA SER A 86 24.10 -6.59 19.67
C SER A 86 24.25 -5.15 20.15
N ALA A 87 25.46 -4.80 20.58
CA ALA A 87 25.85 -3.43 20.91
C ALA A 87 26.77 -2.85 19.82
N ASN A 88 26.63 -1.55 19.56
CA ASN A 88 27.54 -0.76 18.72
C ASN A 88 27.67 -1.24 17.25
N MET A 89 26.61 -1.79 16.68
CA MET A 89 26.56 -2.14 15.25
C MET A 89 25.90 -1.04 14.44
N SER A 90 26.34 -0.86 13.19
CA SER A 90 25.62 -0.01 12.25
C SER A 90 24.27 -0.64 11.87
N LEU A 91 23.29 0.19 11.48
CA LEU A 91 22.00 -0.29 10.97
C LEU A 91 22.20 -1.29 9.81
N GLY A 92 23.06 -0.96 8.85
CA GLY A 92 23.35 -1.83 7.71
C GLY A 92 23.89 -3.20 8.15
N SER A 93 24.82 -3.22 9.13
CA SER A 93 25.35 -4.47 9.67
C SER A 93 24.28 -5.28 10.42
N LEU A 94 23.35 -4.65 11.14
CA LEU A 94 22.26 -5.36 11.79
C LEU A 94 21.29 -5.99 10.78
N LEU A 95 20.91 -5.25 9.75
CA LEU A 95 20.01 -5.75 8.71
C LEU A 95 20.66 -6.92 7.94
N GLU A 96 21.96 -6.87 7.67
CA GLU A 96 22.69 -8.00 7.07
C GLU A 96 22.66 -9.25 7.96
N GLN A 97 22.85 -9.10 9.28
CA GLN A 97 22.77 -10.22 10.21
C GLN A 97 21.35 -10.79 10.31
N ILE A 98 20.31 -9.94 10.25
CA ILE A 98 18.92 -10.39 10.15
C ILE A 98 18.75 -11.26 8.89
N GLY A 99 19.31 -10.83 7.76
CA GLY A 99 19.35 -11.63 6.53
C GLY A 99 19.98 -13.01 6.70
N ARG A 100 21.02 -13.13 7.53
CA ARG A 100 21.67 -14.42 7.84
C ARG A 100 20.85 -15.30 8.80
N ILE A 101 20.16 -14.69 9.77
CA ILE A 101 19.28 -15.40 10.71
C ILE A 101 18.03 -15.93 9.99
N MET A 102 17.52 -15.16 9.02
CA MET A 102 16.31 -15.41 8.23
C MET A 102 16.61 -15.56 6.71
N PRO A 103 17.34 -16.61 6.30
CA PRO A 103 17.82 -16.74 4.92
C PRO A 103 16.73 -17.21 3.96
N GLY A 104 16.77 -16.73 2.72
CA GLY A 104 15.90 -17.21 1.64
C GLY A 104 14.47 -16.67 1.67
N HIS A 105 13.71 -17.00 0.63
CA HIS A 105 12.37 -16.42 0.40
C HIS A 105 11.34 -16.88 1.44
N ALA A 106 11.48 -18.09 2.01
CA ALA A 106 10.53 -18.64 2.99
C ALA A 106 10.42 -17.76 4.26
N TYR A 107 11.51 -17.09 4.66
CA TYR A 107 11.54 -16.18 5.80
C TYR A 107 11.43 -14.70 5.41
N ALA A 108 11.15 -14.39 4.13
CA ALA A 108 11.13 -13.01 3.66
C ALA A 108 10.09 -12.15 4.39
N SER A 109 8.92 -12.71 4.72
CA SER A 109 7.86 -11.98 5.45
C SER A 109 8.30 -11.56 6.85
N VAL A 110 8.83 -12.49 7.66
CA VAL A 110 9.31 -12.18 9.02
C VAL A 110 10.53 -11.25 8.99
N ARG A 111 11.40 -11.42 8.00
CA ARG A 111 12.54 -10.54 7.76
C ARG A 111 12.08 -9.13 7.39
N ALA A 112 11.08 -8.99 6.53
CA ALA A 112 10.50 -7.70 6.18
C ALA A 112 9.99 -6.97 7.42
N GLY A 113 9.25 -7.65 8.30
CA GLY A 113 8.77 -7.04 9.55
C GLY A 113 9.91 -6.58 10.48
N MET A 114 10.99 -7.35 10.61
CA MET A 114 12.17 -6.94 11.41
C MET A 114 12.91 -5.76 10.77
N GLU A 115 13.11 -5.79 9.46
CA GLU A 115 13.79 -4.73 8.71
C GLU A 115 12.98 -3.42 8.74
N MET A 116 11.66 -3.48 8.57
CA MET A 116 10.76 -2.34 8.69
C MET A 116 10.89 -1.69 10.08
N ALA A 117 10.78 -2.49 11.15
CA ALA A 117 10.82 -1.98 12.52
C ALA A 117 12.15 -1.30 12.86
N LEU A 118 13.29 -1.82 12.38
CA LEU A 118 14.59 -1.18 12.58
C LEU A 118 14.74 0.11 11.79
N ILE A 119 14.38 0.09 10.50
CA ILE A 119 14.50 1.26 9.63
C ILE A 119 13.60 2.40 10.15
N ASP A 120 12.37 2.07 10.54
CA ASP A 120 11.43 3.00 11.15
C ASP A 120 11.97 3.58 12.46
N ALA A 121 12.53 2.75 13.35
CA ALA A 121 13.06 3.21 14.64
C ALA A 121 14.22 4.20 14.47
N VAL A 122 15.11 3.94 13.51
CA VAL A 122 16.23 4.85 13.21
C VAL A 122 15.73 6.13 12.56
N ALA A 123 14.82 6.06 11.59
CA ALA A 123 14.22 7.22 10.94
C ALA A 123 13.47 8.12 11.94
N TYR A 124 12.72 7.51 12.86
CA TYR A 124 12.07 8.21 13.96
C TYR A 124 13.08 8.91 14.87
N SER A 125 14.20 8.25 15.21
CA SER A 125 15.19 8.83 16.13
C SER A 125 15.86 10.11 15.63
N ILE A 126 15.78 10.37 14.33
CA ILE A 126 16.28 11.58 13.68
C ILE A 126 15.17 12.49 13.16
N GLY A 127 13.90 12.21 13.50
CA GLY A 127 12.74 13.02 13.14
C GLY A 127 12.48 13.07 11.64
N MET A 128 12.85 12.04 10.87
CA MET A 128 12.73 12.03 9.42
C MET A 128 11.66 11.04 8.97
N PRO A 129 10.65 11.47 8.20
CA PRO A 129 9.66 10.55 7.65
C PRO A 129 10.29 9.63 6.60
N LEU A 130 9.85 8.36 6.58
CA LEU A 130 10.44 7.32 5.73
C LEU A 130 10.44 7.66 4.24
N TRP A 131 9.46 8.42 3.74
CA TRP A 131 9.43 8.81 2.32
C TRP A 131 10.58 9.75 1.96
N LYS A 132 11.07 10.57 2.91
CA LYS A 132 12.31 11.36 2.74
C LYS A 132 13.55 10.48 2.83
N VAL A 133 13.55 9.49 3.72
CA VAL A 133 14.64 8.49 3.82
C VAL A 133 14.81 7.76 2.48
N PHE A 134 13.71 7.38 1.84
CA PHE A 134 13.69 6.64 0.57
C PHE A 134 13.89 7.50 -0.68
N GLY A 135 14.09 8.81 -0.57
CA GLY A 135 14.45 9.67 -1.71
C GLY A 135 13.73 11.01 -1.77
N GLY A 136 12.61 11.15 -1.06
CA GLY A 136 11.93 12.44 -0.89
C GLY A 136 11.16 12.93 -2.11
N ALA A 137 10.87 12.09 -3.11
CA ALA A 137 10.24 12.53 -4.35
C ALA A 137 8.79 13.00 -4.17
N SER A 138 8.01 12.31 -3.34
CA SER A 138 6.62 12.64 -3.02
C SER A 138 6.23 12.09 -1.65
N ASN A 139 5.16 12.63 -1.08
CA ASN A 139 4.46 12.08 0.09
C ASN A 139 3.04 11.58 -0.26
N THR A 140 2.73 11.44 -1.56
CA THR A 140 1.42 10.99 -2.05
C THR A 140 1.56 9.89 -3.08
N ILE A 141 0.65 8.92 -3.05
CA ILE A 141 0.50 7.88 -4.07
C ILE A 141 -0.98 7.70 -4.44
N ILE A 142 -1.22 7.20 -5.64
CA ILE A 142 -2.55 6.85 -6.15
C ILE A 142 -2.58 5.34 -6.31
N THR A 143 -3.50 4.67 -5.61
CA THR A 143 -3.64 3.21 -5.67
C THR A 143 -4.83 2.79 -6.52
N ASN A 144 -4.74 1.64 -7.18
CA ASN A 144 -5.92 0.94 -7.67
C ASN A 144 -6.71 0.32 -6.51
N ILE A 145 -7.85 -0.30 -6.83
CA ILE A 145 -8.57 -1.18 -5.91
C ILE A 145 -8.96 -2.50 -6.57
N THR A 146 -8.93 -3.55 -5.78
CA THR A 146 -9.16 -4.93 -6.21
C THR A 146 -10.64 -5.29 -6.14
N ILE A 147 -11.16 -5.79 -7.26
CA ILE A 147 -12.39 -6.55 -7.34
C ILE A 147 -12.02 -8.03 -7.15
N PRO A 148 -12.44 -8.66 -6.03
CA PRO A 148 -12.16 -10.06 -5.78
C PRO A 148 -12.91 -10.95 -6.78
N MET A 149 -12.55 -12.23 -6.82
CA MET A 149 -13.25 -13.19 -7.67
C MET A 149 -14.71 -13.31 -7.23
N ALA A 150 -15.62 -12.89 -8.11
CA ALA A 150 -17.05 -12.88 -7.88
C ALA A 150 -17.82 -12.96 -9.22
N GLY A 151 -19.11 -13.29 -9.15
CA GLY A 151 -19.96 -13.35 -10.34
C GLY A 151 -20.16 -11.96 -10.99
N PRO A 152 -20.54 -11.91 -12.29
CA PRO A 152 -20.58 -10.67 -13.07
C PRO A 152 -21.40 -9.54 -12.43
N PHE A 153 -22.56 -9.85 -11.87
CA PHE A 153 -23.43 -8.88 -11.20
C PHE A 153 -22.74 -8.23 -10.00
N ARG A 154 -22.14 -9.03 -9.12
CA ARG A 154 -21.47 -8.54 -7.92
C ARG A 154 -20.23 -7.72 -8.28
N SER A 155 -19.47 -8.16 -9.27
CA SER A 155 -18.28 -7.44 -9.74
C SER A 155 -18.62 -6.07 -10.35
N ALA A 156 -19.73 -5.97 -11.11
CA ALA A 156 -20.20 -4.68 -11.64
C ALA A 156 -20.72 -3.74 -10.53
N GLN A 157 -21.36 -4.29 -9.48
CA GLN A 157 -21.75 -3.52 -8.31
C GLN A 157 -20.51 -2.94 -7.59
N LEU A 158 -19.53 -3.79 -7.27
CA LEU A 158 -18.28 -3.37 -6.63
C LEU A 158 -17.54 -2.33 -7.46
N ALA A 159 -17.47 -2.52 -8.78
CA ALA A 159 -16.90 -1.52 -9.67
C ALA A 159 -17.61 -0.16 -9.54
N SER A 160 -18.95 -0.16 -9.45
CA SER A 160 -19.73 1.07 -9.27
C SER A 160 -19.48 1.74 -7.93
N ASP A 161 -19.42 0.95 -6.86
CA ASP A 161 -19.10 1.46 -5.52
C ASP A 161 -17.70 2.08 -5.50
N TYR A 162 -16.71 1.44 -6.13
CA TYR A 162 -15.34 1.92 -6.19
C TYR A 162 -15.15 3.13 -7.12
N ARG A 163 -15.80 3.15 -8.29
CA ARG A 163 -15.81 4.37 -9.13
C ARG A 163 -16.46 5.54 -8.38
N GLY A 164 -17.53 5.29 -7.63
CA GLY A 164 -18.16 6.29 -6.76
C GLY A 164 -17.25 6.83 -5.66
N GLN A 165 -16.25 6.03 -5.22
CA GLN A 165 -15.20 6.43 -4.28
C GLN A 165 -14.01 7.12 -4.96
N GLY A 166 -14.00 7.21 -6.29
CA GLY A 166 -13.00 7.91 -7.09
C GLY A 166 -11.97 7.00 -7.77
N TYR A 167 -11.90 5.70 -7.48
CA TYR A 167 -10.88 4.82 -8.08
C TYR A 167 -10.99 4.81 -9.61
N ASP A 168 -9.90 5.13 -10.32
CA ASP A 168 -9.89 5.14 -11.79
C ASP A 168 -9.37 3.84 -12.41
N THR A 169 -8.59 3.09 -11.63
CA THR A 169 -8.05 1.79 -12.02
C THR A 169 -8.62 0.71 -11.11
N LEU A 170 -9.20 -0.32 -11.73
CA LEU A 170 -9.73 -1.49 -11.05
C LEU A 170 -8.85 -2.70 -11.38
N LYS A 171 -8.34 -3.36 -10.34
CA LYS A 171 -7.65 -4.65 -10.46
C LYS A 171 -8.68 -5.77 -10.34
N VAL A 172 -8.83 -6.62 -11.34
CA VAL A 172 -9.84 -7.67 -11.38
C VAL A 172 -9.15 -9.03 -11.26
N LYS A 173 -9.48 -9.78 -10.20
CA LYS A 173 -9.03 -11.16 -10.04
C LYS A 173 -9.72 -12.06 -11.07
N VAL A 174 -8.94 -12.82 -11.82
CA VAL A 174 -9.39 -13.79 -12.83
C VAL A 174 -8.74 -15.16 -12.57
N GLY A 175 -8.97 -16.16 -13.42
CA GLY A 175 -8.33 -17.47 -13.33
C GLY A 175 -9.22 -18.66 -12.95
N GLU A 176 -10.54 -18.48 -12.82
CA GLU A 176 -11.47 -19.62 -12.68
C GLU A 176 -11.61 -20.38 -14.01
N ASN A 177 -12.05 -19.68 -15.05
CA ASN A 177 -12.02 -20.12 -16.44
C ASN A 177 -12.12 -18.89 -17.37
N LEU A 178 -11.91 -19.12 -18.66
CA LEU A 178 -11.93 -18.08 -19.70
C LEU A 178 -13.29 -17.35 -19.76
N ILE A 179 -14.39 -18.11 -19.83
CA ILE A 179 -15.75 -17.57 -20.01
C ILE A 179 -16.16 -16.72 -18.82
N ALA A 180 -15.88 -17.18 -17.60
CA ALA A 180 -16.17 -16.45 -16.37
C ALA A 180 -15.43 -15.10 -16.33
N ALA A 181 -14.14 -15.08 -16.68
CA ALA A 181 -13.35 -13.84 -16.74
C ALA A 181 -13.94 -12.85 -17.76
N ILE A 182 -14.32 -13.33 -18.94
CA ILE A 182 -14.94 -12.53 -20.00
C ILE A 182 -16.26 -11.90 -19.50
N HIS A 183 -17.17 -12.70 -18.93
CA HIS A 183 -18.46 -12.21 -18.45
C HIS A 183 -18.30 -11.15 -17.34
N VAL A 184 -17.35 -11.35 -16.42
CA VAL A 184 -17.06 -10.37 -15.35
C VAL A 184 -16.55 -9.05 -15.95
N LEU A 185 -15.56 -9.11 -16.84
CA LEU A 185 -14.98 -7.91 -17.44
C LEU A 185 -15.97 -7.15 -18.33
N GLN A 186 -16.82 -7.88 -19.07
CA GLN A 186 -17.92 -7.29 -19.83
C GLN A 186 -18.92 -6.57 -18.93
N ALA A 187 -19.32 -7.17 -17.82
CA ALA A 187 -20.27 -6.57 -16.89
C ALA A 187 -19.71 -5.27 -16.27
N ILE A 188 -18.43 -5.27 -15.88
CA ILE A 188 -17.78 -4.07 -15.34
C ILE A 188 -17.69 -2.98 -16.42
N ARG A 189 -17.25 -3.31 -17.64
CA ARG A 189 -17.13 -2.32 -18.72
C ARG A 189 -18.46 -1.70 -19.11
N ARG A 190 -19.55 -2.48 -19.12
CA ARG A 190 -20.90 -1.94 -19.41
C ARG A 190 -21.33 -0.90 -18.38
N ALA A 191 -20.99 -1.12 -17.11
CA ALA A 191 -21.27 -0.17 -16.04
C ALA A 191 -20.32 1.05 -16.07
N HIS A 192 -19.04 0.83 -16.42
CA HIS A 192 -17.99 1.86 -16.42
C HIS A 192 -17.11 1.78 -17.68
N PRO A 193 -17.52 2.42 -18.79
CA PRO A 193 -16.83 2.34 -20.08
C PRO A 193 -15.39 2.85 -20.07
N ASP A 194 -15.12 3.86 -19.24
CA ASP A 194 -13.86 4.61 -19.18
C ASP A 194 -12.87 4.06 -18.13
N CYS A 195 -13.18 2.94 -17.49
CA CYS A 195 -12.33 2.40 -16.44
C CYS A 195 -11.06 1.74 -17.01
N SER A 196 -9.93 1.98 -16.35
CA SER A 196 -8.70 1.22 -16.61
C SER A 196 -8.71 -0.11 -15.85
N PHE A 197 -8.24 -1.18 -16.49
CA PHE A 197 -8.22 -2.53 -15.92
C PHE A 197 -6.81 -3.06 -15.74
N ILE A 198 -6.51 -3.53 -14.55
CA ILE A 198 -5.46 -4.52 -14.31
C ILE A 198 -6.17 -5.86 -14.16
N ILE A 199 -5.67 -6.92 -14.79
CA ILE A 199 -6.17 -8.29 -14.54
C ILE A 199 -5.08 -9.10 -13.87
N ASP A 200 -5.45 -9.87 -12.84
CA ASP A 200 -4.51 -10.69 -12.06
C ASP A 200 -5.04 -12.12 -12.00
N ALA A 201 -4.27 -13.05 -12.58
CA ALA A 201 -4.64 -14.46 -12.64
C ALA A 201 -4.01 -15.33 -11.56
N ASN A 202 -3.07 -14.81 -10.76
CA ASN A 202 -2.30 -15.57 -9.76
C ASN A 202 -1.79 -16.92 -10.29
N GLY A 203 -1.27 -16.89 -11.52
CA GLY A 203 -0.66 -18.02 -12.20
C GLY A 203 -1.58 -19.15 -12.64
N ARG A 204 -2.88 -18.90 -12.81
CA ARG A 204 -3.87 -19.96 -13.07
C ARG A 204 -4.07 -20.37 -14.51
N TYR A 205 -3.58 -19.58 -15.47
CA TYR A 205 -3.71 -19.96 -16.88
C TYR A 205 -2.50 -20.75 -17.35
N THR A 206 -2.70 -21.59 -18.35
CA THR A 206 -1.62 -21.99 -19.24
C THR A 206 -1.26 -20.80 -20.14
N SER A 207 -0.05 -20.79 -20.71
CA SER A 207 0.33 -19.72 -21.66
C SER A 207 -0.65 -19.61 -22.84
N ALA A 208 -1.16 -20.73 -23.36
CA ALA A 208 -2.18 -20.75 -24.41
C ALA A 208 -3.52 -20.13 -23.95
N GLY A 209 -3.99 -20.49 -22.76
CA GLY A 209 -5.23 -19.94 -22.20
C GLY A 209 -5.13 -18.44 -21.90
N ALA A 210 -3.97 -17.98 -21.42
CA ALA A 210 -3.71 -16.55 -21.18
C ALA A 210 -3.71 -15.75 -22.49
N ILE A 211 -3.09 -16.30 -23.56
CA ILE A 211 -3.11 -15.69 -24.89
C ILE A 211 -4.53 -15.63 -25.44
N GLN A 212 -5.29 -16.72 -25.34
CA GLN A 212 -6.68 -16.76 -25.77
C GLN A 212 -7.52 -15.71 -25.05
N LEU A 213 -7.37 -15.56 -23.73
CA LEU A 213 -8.03 -14.49 -22.96
C LEU A 213 -7.71 -13.11 -23.52
N LEU A 214 -6.44 -12.81 -23.80
CA LEU A 214 -6.07 -11.51 -24.34
C LEU A 214 -6.69 -11.23 -25.72
N GLN A 215 -6.77 -12.25 -26.58
CA GLN A 215 -7.38 -12.14 -27.90
C GLN A 215 -8.87 -11.79 -27.79
N GLU A 216 -9.61 -12.57 -27.00
CA GLU A 216 -11.03 -12.35 -26.74
C GLU A 216 -11.28 -10.96 -26.15
N LEU A 217 -10.51 -10.57 -25.12
CA LEU A 217 -10.61 -9.24 -24.51
C LEU A 217 -10.32 -8.12 -25.51
N HIS A 218 -9.34 -8.29 -26.39
CA HIS A 218 -9.03 -7.30 -27.40
C HIS A 218 -10.17 -7.13 -28.42
N GLU A 219 -10.74 -8.24 -28.93
CA GLU A 219 -11.88 -8.21 -29.86
C GLU A 219 -13.10 -7.50 -29.25
N MET A 220 -13.30 -7.65 -27.94
CA MET A 220 -14.36 -6.99 -27.19
C MET A 220 -14.03 -5.55 -26.77
N LYS A 221 -12.86 -5.01 -27.13
CA LYS A 221 -12.36 -3.69 -26.67
C LYS A 221 -12.26 -3.57 -25.15
N LEU A 222 -11.95 -4.69 -24.48
CA LEU A 222 -11.74 -4.84 -23.04
C LEU A 222 -10.25 -4.93 -22.66
N THR A 223 -9.36 -4.38 -23.49
CA THR A 223 -7.90 -4.48 -23.32
C THR A 223 -7.44 -3.94 -21.95
N PRO A 224 -6.83 -4.78 -21.08
CA PRO A 224 -6.26 -4.33 -19.80
C PRO A 224 -4.94 -3.58 -20.02
N ILE A 225 -4.58 -2.70 -19.08
CA ILE A 225 -3.30 -1.99 -19.09
C ILE A 225 -2.15 -2.85 -18.52
N LEU A 226 -2.49 -3.87 -17.73
CA LEU A 226 -1.55 -4.80 -17.10
C LEU A 226 -2.19 -6.18 -16.93
N PHE A 227 -1.45 -7.24 -17.27
CA PHE A 227 -1.78 -8.62 -16.95
C PHE A 227 -0.77 -9.19 -15.95
N GLU A 228 -1.18 -9.33 -14.70
CA GLU A 228 -0.37 -9.82 -13.60
C GLU A 228 -0.41 -11.35 -13.47
N GLN A 229 0.78 -11.92 -13.35
CA GLN A 229 1.07 -13.34 -13.21
C GLN A 229 0.09 -14.24 -13.98
N PRO A 230 0.14 -14.27 -15.32
CA PRO A 230 -0.80 -15.06 -16.13
C PRO A 230 -0.67 -16.57 -15.87
N VAL A 231 0.57 -17.05 -15.72
CA VAL A 231 0.93 -18.47 -15.65
C VAL A 231 1.62 -18.83 -14.34
N HIS A 232 1.68 -20.13 -14.03
CA HIS A 232 2.28 -20.65 -12.80
C HIS A 232 3.71 -20.12 -12.60
N ARG A 233 4.12 -19.91 -11.34
CA ARG A 233 5.41 -19.28 -10.99
C ARG A 233 6.63 -19.92 -11.67
N ASP A 234 6.58 -21.24 -11.87
CA ASP A 234 7.67 -22.02 -12.44
C ASP A 234 7.58 -22.19 -13.97
N ASP A 235 6.49 -21.73 -14.60
CA ASP A 235 6.33 -21.73 -16.06
C ASP A 235 7.00 -20.49 -16.68
N TRP A 236 8.33 -20.46 -16.57
CA TRP A 236 9.15 -19.36 -17.07
C TRP A 236 9.03 -19.15 -18.58
N GLU A 237 8.93 -20.24 -19.35
CA GLU A 237 8.75 -20.16 -20.80
C GLU A 237 7.37 -19.62 -21.15
N GLY A 238 6.32 -20.10 -20.48
CA GLY A 238 4.97 -19.60 -20.65
C GLY A 238 4.85 -18.12 -20.30
N LEU A 239 5.51 -17.67 -19.23
CA LEU A 239 5.52 -16.26 -18.83
C LEU A 239 6.14 -15.39 -19.93
N GLY A 240 7.31 -15.78 -20.45
CA GLY A 240 7.96 -15.08 -21.56
C GLY A 240 7.11 -15.05 -22.83
N ARG A 241 6.47 -16.18 -23.17
CA ARG A 241 5.58 -16.30 -24.33
C ARG A 241 4.38 -15.34 -24.24
N VAL A 242 3.71 -15.29 -23.09
CA VAL A 242 2.58 -14.38 -22.87
C VAL A 242 3.04 -12.93 -22.91
N THR A 243 4.16 -12.61 -22.26
CA THR A 243 4.76 -11.26 -22.25
C THR A 243 5.05 -10.75 -23.65
N GLN A 244 5.70 -11.56 -24.49
CA GLN A 244 6.02 -11.17 -25.86
C GLN A 244 4.75 -10.92 -26.67
N PHE A 245 3.82 -11.88 -26.65
CA PHE A 245 2.56 -11.79 -27.39
C PHE A 245 1.73 -10.56 -26.98
N ALA A 246 1.53 -10.37 -25.67
CA ALA A 246 0.73 -9.29 -25.10
C ALA A 246 1.26 -7.91 -25.51
N LYS A 247 2.58 -7.72 -25.42
CA LYS A 247 3.24 -6.45 -25.74
C LYS A 247 3.24 -6.17 -27.25
N GLU A 248 3.60 -7.15 -28.07
CA GLU A 248 3.73 -6.95 -29.52
C GLU A 248 2.38 -6.80 -30.22
N LYS A 249 1.36 -7.56 -29.81
CA LYS A 249 0.04 -7.53 -30.47
C LYS A 249 -0.85 -6.41 -29.96
N TYR A 250 -0.82 -6.15 -28.65
CA TYR A 250 -1.83 -5.31 -28.00
C TYR A 250 -1.24 -4.18 -27.14
N GLY A 251 0.08 -4.07 -27.01
CA GLY A 251 0.72 -3.08 -26.14
C GLY A 251 0.46 -3.30 -24.65
N ILE A 252 -0.02 -4.49 -24.26
CA ILE A 252 -0.33 -4.84 -22.87
C ILE A 252 0.95 -5.24 -22.16
N LEU A 253 1.15 -4.72 -20.95
CA LEU A 253 2.27 -5.10 -20.09
C LEU A 253 1.95 -6.36 -19.30
N VAL A 254 2.95 -7.20 -19.05
CA VAL A 254 2.84 -8.36 -18.17
C VAL A 254 3.68 -8.17 -16.91
N ALA A 255 3.09 -8.43 -15.74
CA ALA A 255 3.78 -8.38 -14.45
C ALA A 255 4.14 -9.78 -13.93
N ALA A 256 5.34 -9.91 -13.36
CA ALA A 256 5.74 -11.06 -12.55
C ALA A 256 5.51 -10.74 -11.07
N ASP A 257 4.67 -11.54 -10.40
CA ASP A 257 4.43 -11.50 -8.95
C ASP A 257 5.01 -12.77 -8.31
N GLU A 258 4.33 -13.91 -8.39
CA GLU A 258 4.78 -15.17 -7.80
C GLU A 258 6.06 -15.72 -8.45
N SER A 259 6.37 -15.32 -9.69
CA SER A 259 7.66 -15.63 -10.35
C SER A 259 8.82 -14.76 -9.88
N CYS A 260 8.61 -13.75 -9.01
CA CYS A 260 9.69 -12.91 -8.48
C CYS A 260 9.67 -12.91 -6.95
N CYS A 261 10.45 -13.80 -6.33
CA CYS A 261 10.55 -13.94 -4.88
C CYS A 261 11.92 -13.54 -4.30
N ASP A 262 12.93 -13.33 -5.14
CA ASP A 262 14.24 -12.83 -4.72
C ASP A 262 14.98 -12.14 -5.88
N ILE A 263 16.23 -11.73 -5.61
CA ILE A 263 17.08 -11.06 -6.60
C ILE A 263 17.51 -11.99 -7.74
N ALA A 264 17.60 -13.31 -7.51
CA ALA A 264 17.98 -14.26 -8.56
C ALA A 264 16.84 -14.44 -9.57
N ASP A 265 15.59 -14.51 -9.09
CA ASP A 265 14.40 -14.48 -9.93
C ASP A 265 14.33 -13.18 -10.76
N ALA A 266 14.57 -12.03 -10.13
CA ALA A 266 14.57 -10.75 -10.82
C ALA A 266 15.63 -10.68 -11.93
N ARG A 267 16.85 -11.18 -11.68
CA ARG A 267 17.91 -11.29 -12.71
C ARG A 267 17.46 -12.18 -13.87
N LYS A 268 16.87 -13.33 -13.57
CA LYS A 268 16.34 -14.24 -14.59
C LYS A 268 15.26 -13.58 -15.45
N ILE A 269 14.36 -12.80 -14.84
CA ILE A 269 13.31 -12.05 -15.55
C ILE A 269 13.95 -11.03 -16.52
N VAL A 270 14.96 -10.29 -16.06
CA VAL A 270 15.67 -9.30 -16.88
C VAL A 270 16.42 -9.97 -18.04
N GLU A 271 17.27 -10.94 -17.73
CA GLU A 271 18.16 -11.61 -18.71
C GLU A 271 17.37 -12.27 -19.84
N ARG A 272 16.25 -12.90 -19.49
CA ARG A 272 15.40 -13.65 -20.43
C ARG A 272 14.18 -12.85 -20.91
N LYS A 273 14.05 -11.59 -20.49
CA LYS A 273 12.94 -10.67 -20.86
C LYS A 273 11.55 -11.27 -20.59
N LEU A 274 11.39 -11.92 -19.44
CA LEU A 274 10.21 -12.75 -19.15
C LEU A 274 8.97 -11.94 -18.77
N ALA A 275 9.13 -10.71 -18.27
CA ALA A 275 8.04 -9.82 -17.90
C ALA A 275 8.41 -8.37 -18.24
N ASN A 276 7.42 -7.48 -18.25
CA ASN A 276 7.64 -6.03 -18.42
C ASN A 276 7.59 -5.26 -17.11
N VAL A 277 6.96 -5.85 -16.10
CA VAL A 277 6.77 -5.26 -14.78
C VAL A 277 7.19 -6.28 -13.71
N ILE A 278 7.90 -5.84 -12.67
CA ILE A 278 8.11 -6.65 -11.46
C ILE A 278 7.17 -6.13 -10.37
N ASN A 279 6.38 -7.03 -9.78
CA ASN A 279 5.53 -6.73 -8.63
C ASN A 279 6.30 -6.90 -7.32
N ILE A 280 6.62 -5.78 -6.70
CA ILE A 280 7.34 -5.67 -5.44
C ILE A 280 6.34 -5.81 -4.29
N LYS A 281 6.55 -6.82 -3.45
CA LYS A 281 5.90 -6.97 -2.15
C LYS A 281 6.98 -7.13 -1.10
N LEU A 282 6.98 -6.28 -0.08
CA LEU A 282 8.00 -6.34 0.98
C LEU A 282 7.96 -7.69 1.69
N ALA A 283 6.77 -8.24 1.93
CA ALA A 283 6.59 -9.56 2.52
C ALA A 283 7.19 -10.73 1.72
N LYS A 284 7.44 -10.56 0.41
CA LYS A 284 8.09 -11.59 -0.44
C LYS A 284 9.60 -11.44 -0.50
N LEU A 285 10.11 -10.22 -0.34
CA LEU A 285 11.50 -9.88 -0.67
C LEU A 285 12.34 -9.46 0.55
N GLY A 286 11.70 -9.10 1.66
CA GLY A 286 12.32 -8.20 2.64
C GLY A 286 12.36 -6.75 2.11
N VAL A 287 12.68 -5.79 2.97
CA VAL A 287 12.91 -4.40 2.59
C VAL A 287 14.22 -4.28 1.80
N LEU A 288 15.31 -4.88 2.27
CA LEU A 288 16.59 -4.82 1.56
C LEU A 288 16.55 -5.52 0.21
N GLY A 289 15.98 -6.73 0.15
CA GLY A 289 15.82 -7.45 -1.11
C GLY A 289 14.90 -6.71 -2.09
N ALA A 290 13.86 -6.02 -1.60
CA ALA A 290 13.03 -5.18 -2.45
C ALA A 290 13.82 -4.01 -3.05
N LEU A 291 14.67 -3.33 -2.26
CA LEU A 291 15.52 -2.25 -2.76
C LEU A 291 16.52 -2.73 -3.83
N GLU A 292 17.10 -3.92 -3.64
CA GLU A 292 17.99 -4.54 -4.65
C GLU A 292 17.24 -4.83 -5.97
N VAL A 293 16.04 -5.42 -5.88
CA VAL A 293 15.20 -5.72 -7.05
C VAL A 293 14.73 -4.44 -7.75
N ILE A 294 14.38 -3.40 -7.00
CA ILE A 294 14.01 -2.09 -7.54
C ILE A 294 15.17 -1.50 -8.35
N GLU A 295 16.38 -1.52 -7.81
CA GLU A 295 17.55 -0.98 -8.50
C GLU A 295 17.87 -1.75 -9.78
N LEU A 296 17.80 -3.09 -9.72
CA LEU A 296 17.97 -3.95 -10.90
C LEU A 296 16.90 -3.68 -11.97
N ALA A 297 15.64 -3.57 -11.59
CA ALA A 297 14.54 -3.30 -12.51
C ALA A 297 14.69 -1.93 -13.18
N ARG A 298 15.04 -0.89 -12.40
CA ARG A 298 15.25 0.48 -12.89
C ARG A 298 16.39 0.54 -13.91
N SER A 299 17.53 -0.05 -13.57
CA SER A 299 18.70 -0.10 -14.46
C SER A 299 18.46 -0.93 -15.74
N SER A 300 17.51 -1.86 -15.69
CA SER A 300 17.14 -2.72 -16.82
C SER A 300 15.97 -2.21 -17.67
N GLY A 301 15.37 -1.06 -17.31
CA GLY A 301 14.22 -0.49 -18.02
C GLY A 301 12.89 -1.22 -17.82
N LEU A 302 12.78 -2.08 -16.79
CA LEU A 302 11.52 -2.69 -16.39
C LEU A 302 10.68 -1.68 -15.60
N HIS A 303 9.37 -1.79 -15.73
CA HIS A 303 8.45 -1.07 -14.86
C HIS A 303 8.33 -1.77 -13.51
N LEU A 304 7.85 -1.03 -12.51
CA LEU A 304 7.61 -1.54 -11.17
C LEU A 304 6.15 -1.37 -10.78
N MET A 305 5.65 -2.37 -10.08
CA MET A 305 4.38 -2.34 -9.35
C MET A 305 4.71 -2.48 -7.86
N MET A 306 4.14 -1.63 -7.01
CA MET A 306 4.17 -1.82 -5.56
C MET A 306 2.85 -2.44 -5.14
N SER A 307 2.89 -3.57 -4.44
CA SER A 307 1.69 -4.17 -3.88
C SER A 307 1.97 -4.83 -2.54
N ALA A 308 0.96 -5.51 -2.03
CA ALA A 308 0.98 -6.17 -0.74
C ALA A 308 0.41 -7.58 -0.81
N MET A 309 0.71 -8.34 0.23
CA MET A 309 -0.08 -9.49 0.63
C MET A 309 -1.34 -8.99 1.36
N VAL A 310 -2.03 -9.88 2.08
CA VAL A 310 -3.11 -9.42 2.95
C VAL A 310 -2.51 -8.88 4.26
N GLU A 311 -2.27 -7.58 4.25
CA GLU A 311 -1.52 -6.85 5.26
C GLU A 311 -2.36 -5.72 5.86
N SER A 312 -2.05 -5.35 7.10
CA SER A 312 -2.68 -4.24 7.77
C SER A 312 -2.14 -2.89 7.25
N ARG A 313 -2.71 -1.81 7.76
CA ARG A 313 -2.22 -0.46 7.47
C ARG A 313 -0.75 -0.24 7.87
N LEU A 314 -0.19 -1.03 8.80
CA LEU A 314 1.20 -0.91 9.23
C LEU A 314 2.17 -1.20 8.07
N SER A 315 2.12 -2.39 7.47
CA SER A 315 2.97 -2.73 6.32
C SER A 315 2.69 -1.83 5.12
N ILE A 316 1.41 -1.54 4.87
CA ILE A 316 0.96 -0.77 3.70
C ILE A 316 1.46 0.67 3.77
N CYS A 317 1.52 1.26 4.97
CA CYS A 317 2.08 2.59 5.15
C CYS A 317 3.59 2.60 4.85
N PHE A 318 4.34 1.60 5.31
CA PHE A 318 5.77 1.48 4.98
C PHE A 318 5.99 1.33 3.46
N ALA A 319 5.22 0.45 2.81
CA ALA A 319 5.27 0.26 1.36
C ALA A 319 4.91 1.56 0.61
N GLY A 320 3.92 2.31 1.11
CA GLY A 320 3.55 3.61 0.58
C GLY A 320 4.66 4.65 0.71
N HIS A 321 5.34 4.71 1.86
CA HIS A 321 6.49 5.61 2.05
C HIS A 321 7.61 5.31 1.05
N LEU A 322 7.90 4.02 0.83
CA LEU A 322 8.91 3.59 -0.12
C LEU A 322 8.51 3.94 -1.56
N ALA A 323 7.25 3.69 -1.93
CA ALA A 323 6.74 4.01 -3.26
C ALA A 323 6.74 5.53 -3.54
N ALA A 324 6.26 6.34 -2.59
CA ALA A 324 6.21 7.79 -2.70
C ALA A 324 7.62 8.40 -2.73
N GLY A 325 8.52 7.92 -1.87
CA GLY A 325 9.89 8.42 -1.74
C GLY A 325 10.74 8.18 -2.99
N LEU A 326 10.60 7.00 -3.61
CA LEU A 326 11.37 6.62 -4.80
C LEU A 326 10.76 7.11 -6.13
N ALA A 327 9.44 7.32 -6.17
CA ALA A 327 8.66 7.75 -7.34
C ALA A 327 8.99 6.99 -8.66
N CYS A 328 9.28 5.69 -8.57
CA CYS A 328 9.62 4.85 -9.73
C CYS A 328 8.60 3.75 -10.03
N PHE A 329 7.45 3.75 -9.35
CA PHE A 329 6.40 2.77 -9.52
C PHE A 329 5.37 3.27 -10.52
N LYS A 330 5.15 2.48 -11.59
CA LYS A 330 4.12 2.78 -12.60
C LYS A 330 2.74 2.34 -12.14
N PHE A 331 2.68 1.32 -11.28
CA PHE A 331 1.46 0.75 -10.73
C PHE A 331 1.56 0.67 -9.21
N ILE A 332 0.47 0.98 -8.51
CA ILE A 332 0.37 0.90 -7.04
C ILE A 332 -0.92 0.17 -6.70
N ASP A 333 -0.79 -0.92 -5.95
CA ASP A 333 -1.86 -1.82 -5.51
C ASP A 333 -1.75 -2.04 -4.00
N LEU A 334 -2.06 -0.98 -3.25
CA LEU A 334 -1.94 -0.90 -1.80
C LEU A 334 -3.32 -0.78 -1.14
N ASP A 335 -4.24 -1.64 -1.55
CA ASP A 335 -5.64 -1.63 -1.15
C ASP A 335 -5.99 -2.66 -0.05
N ALA A 336 -5.03 -3.49 0.37
CA ALA A 336 -5.26 -4.58 1.33
C ALA A 336 -6.03 -4.17 2.61
N PRO A 337 -5.77 -3.00 3.25
CA PRO A 337 -6.48 -2.59 4.46
C PRO A 337 -7.97 -2.33 4.25
N LEU A 338 -8.38 -2.02 3.01
CA LEU A 338 -9.79 -1.76 2.66
C LEU A 338 -10.63 -3.05 2.65
N HIS A 339 -9.97 -4.21 2.59
CA HIS A 339 -10.61 -5.52 2.61
C HIS A 339 -10.69 -6.14 4.02
N LEU A 340 -10.15 -5.47 5.04
CA LEU A 340 -10.21 -5.93 6.44
C LEU A 340 -11.54 -5.53 7.11
N THR A 341 -12.07 -6.35 8.03
CA THR A 341 -13.27 -5.98 8.82
C THR A 341 -13.02 -4.78 9.72
N GLU A 342 -11.78 -4.70 10.21
CA GLU A 342 -11.34 -3.72 11.18
C GLU A 342 -9.89 -3.38 10.86
N ASN A 343 -9.48 -2.16 11.21
CA ASN A 343 -8.09 -1.76 11.12
C ASN A 343 -7.49 -1.76 12.52
N PRO A 344 -6.57 -2.69 12.85
CA PRO A 344 -5.96 -2.75 14.17
C PRO A 344 -4.88 -1.66 14.38
N VAL A 345 -4.62 -0.84 13.36
CA VAL A 345 -3.58 0.20 13.37
C VAL A 345 -4.24 1.58 13.34
N VAL A 346 -3.86 2.42 14.29
CA VAL A 346 -4.33 3.82 14.40
C VAL A 346 -3.27 4.75 13.87
N GLY A 347 -3.61 5.59 12.88
CA GLY A 347 -2.68 6.49 12.20
C GLY A 347 -2.06 5.85 10.95
N GLY A 348 -0.82 6.22 10.59
CA GLY A 348 -0.22 5.88 9.31
C GLY A 348 -0.66 6.85 8.21
N TYR A 349 -0.95 6.34 7.00
CA TYR A 349 -1.42 7.17 5.91
C TYR A 349 -2.88 7.63 6.10
N GLU A 350 -3.19 8.80 5.56
CA GLU A 350 -4.52 9.35 5.45
C GLU A 350 -5.10 9.05 4.05
N GLU A 351 -6.28 8.47 4.02
CA GLU A 351 -7.02 8.25 2.79
C GLU A 351 -7.79 9.53 2.44
N LEU A 352 -7.28 10.28 1.47
CA LEU A 352 -7.98 11.45 0.95
C LEU A 352 -8.98 10.98 -0.12
N PHE A 353 -10.14 10.50 0.33
CA PHE A 353 -11.31 10.34 -0.53
C PHE A 353 -11.93 11.71 -0.73
N SER A 354 -11.82 12.25 -1.94
CA SER A 354 -12.48 13.51 -2.20
C SER A 354 -13.10 13.52 -3.58
N SER A 355 -14.43 13.49 -3.58
CA SER A 355 -15.25 13.96 -4.69
C SER A 355 -14.96 15.43 -5.07
N TYR A 356 -14.17 16.18 -4.27
CA TYR A 356 -13.69 17.51 -4.65
C TYR A 356 -12.50 17.49 -5.62
N PHE A 357 -11.67 16.43 -5.65
CA PHE A 357 -10.43 16.39 -6.43
C PHE A 357 -10.54 15.69 -7.79
N SER A 358 -11.72 15.17 -8.16
CA SER A 358 -11.96 14.55 -9.49
C SER A 358 -10.91 13.50 -9.90
N GLY A 359 -10.29 12.82 -8.94
CA GLY A 359 -9.24 11.82 -9.19
C GLY A 359 -9.23 10.73 -8.12
N ALA A 360 -8.61 9.61 -8.48
CA ALA A 360 -8.43 8.44 -7.64
C ALA A 360 -7.97 8.74 -6.19
N PRO A 361 -8.44 7.94 -5.22
CA PRO A 361 -8.14 8.17 -3.81
C PRO A 361 -6.64 8.16 -3.59
N MET A 362 -6.21 9.25 -2.97
CA MET A 362 -4.82 9.54 -2.72
C MET A 362 -4.50 9.07 -1.31
N ILE A 363 -3.49 8.21 -1.20
CA ILE A 363 -2.86 7.89 0.08
C ILE A 363 -1.91 9.05 0.37
N HIS A 364 -2.30 9.92 1.29
CA HIS A 364 -1.46 10.99 1.83
C HIS A 364 -0.68 10.46 3.01
N ILE A 365 0.64 10.56 2.95
CA ILE A 365 1.51 10.09 4.02
C ILE A 365 1.89 11.30 4.87
N PRO A 366 1.41 11.38 6.13
CA PRO A 366 1.59 12.58 6.95
C PRO A 366 3.06 12.90 7.19
N LEU A 367 3.33 14.17 7.51
CA LEU A 367 4.67 14.72 7.73
C LEU A 367 5.31 14.25 9.05
N SER A 368 4.54 13.66 9.96
CA SER A 368 5.06 13.07 11.20
C SER A 368 5.87 11.81 10.88
N SER A 369 7.02 11.66 11.53
CA SER A 369 7.89 10.47 11.44
C SER A 369 7.30 9.22 12.11
N GLU A 370 6.01 9.21 12.39
CA GLU A 370 5.33 8.21 13.21
C GLU A 370 4.45 7.30 12.36
N LEU A 371 4.84 6.03 12.21
CA LEU A 371 3.89 4.94 12.09
C LEU A 371 3.17 4.82 13.45
N HIS A 372 2.15 5.66 13.69
CA HIS A 372 1.37 5.55 14.94
C HIS A 372 0.81 4.12 15.07
N VAL A 373 0.95 3.55 16.26
CA VAL A 373 0.16 2.40 16.75
C VAL A 373 -0.27 2.77 18.17
N MET A 374 -1.56 3.05 18.35
CA MET A 374 -2.15 3.11 19.69
C MET A 374 -3.27 2.07 19.80
N TYR A 375 -3.00 1.08 20.66
CA TYR A 375 -3.87 0.02 21.20
C TYR A 375 -4.18 -1.21 20.34
N LEU A 376 -3.57 -2.34 20.72
CA LEU A 376 -4.19 -3.66 20.61
C LEU A 376 -5.23 -3.78 21.74
N ASN A 377 -6.51 -3.78 21.35
CA ASN A 377 -7.71 -4.07 22.16
C ASN A 377 -7.84 -3.40 23.54
N ASN A 378 -8.58 -2.28 23.58
CA ASN A 378 -9.77 -2.19 24.43
C ASN A 378 -10.68 -1.00 24.07
N LYS A 379 -11.93 -1.33 23.73
CA LYS A 379 -13.14 -0.48 23.79
C LYS A 379 -13.06 0.95 23.24
N GLY A 380 -13.39 1.05 21.95
CA GLY A 380 -14.33 2.03 21.39
C GLY A 380 -14.03 3.51 21.59
N TYR A 381 -13.42 4.14 20.59
CA TYR A 381 -13.66 5.56 20.26
C TYR A 381 -13.55 5.79 18.75
N PRO A 382 -14.39 6.66 18.16
CA PRO A 382 -14.38 6.95 16.73
C PRO A 382 -13.19 7.86 16.42
N VAL A 383 -12.29 7.44 15.52
CA VAL A 383 -11.25 8.33 15.00
C VAL A 383 -11.92 9.28 14.01
N ARG A 384 -12.22 10.49 14.48
CA ARG A 384 -12.43 11.65 13.62
C ARG A 384 -11.06 12.02 13.03
N SER A 385 -10.97 12.12 11.71
CA SER A 385 -9.79 12.64 11.04
C SER A 385 -9.63 14.13 11.37
N HIS A 386 -8.69 14.43 12.26
CA HIS A 386 -8.41 15.80 12.68
C HIS A 386 -7.76 16.66 11.59
N PHE A 387 -7.48 16.17 10.39
CA PHE A 387 -6.91 17.01 9.32
C PHE A 387 -7.88 18.10 8.84
N LEU A 388 -9.11 17.71 8.48
CA LEU A 388 -10.13 18.68 8.07
C LEU A 388 -10.54 19.54 9.27
N GLU A 389 -10.71 18.93 10.45
CA GLU A 389 -11.03 19.69 11.66
C GLU A 389 -9.93 20.70 12.00
N ASN A 390 -8.63 20.37 11.92
CA ASN A 390 -7.50 21.27 12.18
C ASN A 390 -7.37 22.38 11.13
N ILE A 391 -7.53 22.07 9.84
CA ILE A 391 -7.55 23.09 8.78
C ILE A 391 -8.72 24.04 8.99
N LEU A 392 -9.91 23.50 9.26
CA LEU A 392 -11.08 24.31 9.58
C LEU A 392 -10.82 25.11 10.87
N GLU A 393 -10.20 24.52 11.88
CA GLU A 393 -9.93 25.17 13.15
C GLU A 393 -9.01 26.37 13.02
N MET A 394 -7.91 26.20 12.27
CA MET A 394 -6.92 27.23 12.00
C MET A 394 -7.47 28.33 11.08
N THR A 395 -8.42 28.01 10.21
CA THR A 395 -9.06 28.97 9.30
C THR A 395 -10.33 29.63 9.86
N GLY A 396 -10.71 29.30 11.10
CA GLY A 396 -11.88 29.89 11.77
C GLY A 396 -13.22 29.27 11.37
N TYR A 397 -13.22 28.02 10.93
CA TYR A 397 -14.38 27.18 10.59
C TYR A 397 -14.41 25.92 11.47
N ARG A 398 -15.49 25.14 11.38
CA ARG A 398 -15.65 23.84 12.06
C ARG A 398 -16.50 22.90 11.23
N LEU A 399 -16.28 21.60 11.40
CA LEU A 399 -17.16 20.56 10.89
C LEU A 399 -18.32 20.34 11.88
N THR A 400 -19.55 20.28 11.39
CA THR A 400 -20.71 19.88 12.18
C THR A 400 -20.85 18.36 12.22
N THR A 401 -21.69 17.86 13.13
CA THR A 401 -21.95 16.42 13.28
C THR A 401 -22.61 15.78 12.06
N ASP A 402 -23.16 16.57 11.14
CA ASP A 402 -23.71 16.19 9.84
C ASP A 402 -22.74 16.47 8.66
N ASN A 403 -21.43 16.57 8.92
CA ASN A 403 -20.38 16.78 7.92
C ASN A 403 -20.53 18.07 7.08
N ARG A 404 -21.06 19.15 7.66
CA ARG A 404 -21.11 20.48 7.02
C ARG A 404 -20.05 21.41 7.58
N ILE A 405 -19.47 22.26 6.73
CA ILE A 405 -18.49 23.28 7.13
C ILE A 405 -19.22 24.55 7.55
N MET A 406 -18.99 25.04 8.77
CA MET A 406 -19.56 26.29 9.28
C MET A 406 -18.48 27.19 9.87
N ALA A 407 -18.62 28.51 9.71
CA ALA A 407 -17.72 29.48 10.34
C ALA A 407 -17.86 29.44 11.88
N LYS A 408 -16.73 29.51 12.59
CA LYS A 408 -16.70 29.73 14.05
C LYS A 408 -17.16 31.18 14.30
N THR A 409 -18.33 31.35 14.91
CA THR A 409 -18.79 32.67 15.37
C THR A 409 -17.83 33.22 16.41
N ARG A 410 -17.14 34.33 16.10
CA ARG A 410 -16.29 35.05 17.08
C ARG A 410 -17.15 35.63 18.20
N CYS A 411 -16.77 35.31 19.44
CA CYS A 411 -17.12 35.95 20.72
C CYS A 411 -18.62 35.96 21.14
N GLY A 412 -18.87 35.47 22.37
CA GLY A 412 -20.18 35.40 23.03
C GLY A 412 -20.91 36.73 23.26
N LYS A 413 -20.31 37.89 22.93
CA LYS A 413 -20.99 39.19 22.97
C LYS A 413 -21.79 39.53 21.70
N CYS A 414 -21.56 38.85 20.57
CA CYS A 414 -22.30 39.09 19.32
C CYS A 414 -23.57 38.22 19.17
N ARG A 415 -23.75 37.20 20.03
CA ARG A 415 -24.91 36.30 19.96
C ARG A 415 -26.23 37.00 20.31
N ASN A 416 -26.19 37.96 21.24
CA ASN A 416 -27.40 38.70 21.64
C ASN A 416 -27.84 39.76 20.64
N LYS A 417 -26.93 40.29 19.79
CA LYS A 417 -27.29 41.27 18.76
C LYS A 417 -27.86 40.65 17.46
N LEU A 418 -27.55 39.38 17.19
CA LEU A 418 -28.06 38.67 16.00
C LEU A 418 -29.41 37.95 16.26
N LEU A 419 -29.74 37.65 17.52
CA LEU A 419 -31.03 37.04 17.89
C LEU A 419 -32.17 38.07 17.98
N GLU A 420 -31.88 39.35 18.20
CA GLU A 420 -32.90 40.41 18.25
C GLU A 420 -33.39 40.90 16.87
N ARG A 421 -32.73 40.51 15.78
CA ARG A 421 -33.17 40.81 14.41
C ARG A 421 -33.33 39.50 13.66
N GLY A 422 -34.52 38.90 13.75
CA GLY A 422 -34.87 37.56 13.25
C GLY A 422 -34.69 37.29 11.75
N LYS A 423 -33.47 37.45 11.21
CA LYS A 423 -33.04 37.05 9.86
C LYS A 423 -31.52 36.84 9.84
N ALA A 424 -31.08 35.59 10.04
CA ALA A 424 -29.75 35.17 9.58
C ALA A 424 -29.72 33.66 9.30
N LYS A 425 -29.99 33.26 8.05
CA LYS A 425 -29.41 32.02 7.52
C LYS A 425 -27.90 32.26 7.38
N LEU A 426 -27.06 31.50 8.07
CA LEU A 426 -25.62 31.49 7.79
C LEU A 426 -25.42 30.97 6.35
N PRO A 427 -24.65 31.64 5.49
CA PRO A 427 -24.44 31.18 4.12
C PRO A 427 -23.55 29.94 4.10
N LEU A 428 -24.03 28.88 3.44
CA LEU A 428 -23.19 27.79 2.95
C LEU A 428 -22.28 28.38 1.85
N LEU A 429 -20.96 28.26 2.00
CA LEU A 429 -20.02 28.70 0.97
C LEU A 429 -20.13 27.79 -0.25
N SER A 430 -20.19 28.39 -1.45
CA SER A 430 -20.04 27.66 -2.71
C SER A 430 -18.58 27.24 -2.95
N ARG A 431 -18.34 26.44 -3.99
CA ARG A 431 -17.05 25.79 -4.29
C ARG A 431 -15.88 26.77 -4.51
N ALA A 432 -16.12 27.87 -5.23
CA ALA A 432 -15.07 28.81 -5.65
C ALA A 432 -14.34 29.56 -4.50
N PRO A 433 -15.00 30.01 -3.42
CA PRO A 433 -14.33 30.55 -2.24
C PRO A 433 -13.35 29.58 -1.54
N ILE A 434 -13.66 28.28 -1.54
CA ILE A 434 -12.84 27.24 -0.89
C ILE A 434 -11.58 26.98 -1.71
N ASP A 435 -11.72 26.87 -3.04
CA ASP A 435 -10.58 26.66 -3.96
C ASP A 435 -9.57 27.81 -3.91
N ARG A 436 -10.07 29.05 -3.73
CA ARG A 436 -9.23 30.25 -3.57
C ARG A 436 -8.48 30.25 -2.23
N MET A 437 -9.14 29.85 -1.13
CA MET A 437 -8.51 29.76 0.19
C MET A 437 -7.42 28.67 0.24
N ILE A 438 -7.63 27.52 -0.41
CA ILE A 438 -6.64 26.44 -0.48
C ILE A 438 -5.43 26.87 -1.33
N SER A 439 -5.66 27.53 -2.47
CA SER A 439 -4.56 28.05 -3.30
C SER A 439 -3.74 29.11 -2.56
N GLU A 440 -4.39 30.05 -1.86
CA GLU A 440 -3.70 31.08 -1.07
C GLU A 440 -2.92 30.48 0.11
N PHE A 441 -3.40 29.39 0.72
CA PHE A 441 -2.67 28.67 1.77
C PHE A 441 -1.42 27.97 1.22
N PHE A 442 -1.51 27.33 0.06
CA PHE A 442 -0.36 26.71 -0.60
C PHE A 442 0.69 27.76 -1.00
N GLU A 443 0.27 28.89 -1.59
CA GLU A 443 1.20 29.97 -1.97
C GLU A 443 1.91 30.60 -0.75
N ARG A 444 1.21 30.75 0.37
CA ARG A 444 1.80 31.28 1.62
C ARG A 444 2.71 30.29 2.30
N SER A 445 2.38 29.00 2.27
CA SER A 445 3.20 27.95 2.87
C SER A 445 4.49 27.72 2.08
N VAL A 446 4.44 27.81 0.75
CA VAL A 446 5.63 27.70 -0.11
C VAL A 446 6.55 28.92 0.01
N LYS A 447 6.02 30.12 0.32
CA LYS A 447 6.83 31.34 0.52
C LYS A 447 7.39 31.51 1.93
N ALA A 448 6.96 30.71 2.89
CA ALA A 448 7.37 30.81 4.30
C ALA A 448 8.48 29.81 4.70
N PHE A 449 9.02 29.03 3.75
CA PHE A 449 10.14 28.10 3.97
C PHE A 449 11.33 28.39 3.07
#